data_AF-A0A6S6ZW78-F1
#
_entry.id   AF-A0A6S6ZW78-F1
#
_cell.length_a   1.000
_cell.length_b   1.000
_cell.length_c   1.000
_cell.angle_alpha   90.00
_cell.angle_beta   90.00
_cell.angle_gamma   90.00
#
_symmetry.space_group_name_H-M   'P 1'
#
loop_
_entity.id
_entity.type
_entity.pdbx_description
1 polymer ?
#
loop_
_entity_poly.entity_id
_entity_poly.type
_entity_poly.pdbx_seq_one_letter_code
_entity_poly.pdbx_strand_id
1 'polypeptide(L)'
;MSTRSDSLAAIRSSGAAQTQQARIVEALRDVGPLIKDELATLLDMRHSSVTARLNELVNAEVVKVATLVFNPATNRNVSQYALA
;
A
#
# COMPACT_ATOMS: atom_id res chain seq x y z
N MET A 1 20.82 -27.46 3.93
CA MET A 1 20.75 -26.12 3.32
C MET A 1 19.57 -26.13 2.34
N SER A 2 18.40 -25.69 2.81
CA SER A 2 17.09 -25.94 2.17
C SER A 2 16.66 -24.80 1.23
N THR A 3 17.03 -24.87 -0.04
CA THR A 3 16.65 -23.87 -1.05
C THR A 3 15.19 -23.95 -1.50
N ARG A 4 14.52 -25.10 -1.32
CA ARG A 4 13.13 -25.32 -1.80
C ARG A 4 12.05 -24.66 -0.93
N SER A 5 12.23 -24.60 0.39
CA SER A 5 11.24 -23.98 1.29
C SER A 5 11.24 -22.46 1.17
N ASP A 6 12.42 -21.86 1.08
CA ASP A 6 12.59 -20.41 0.90
C ASP A 6 12.06 -19.94 -0.45
N SER A 7 12.27 -20.72 -1.52
CA SER A 7 11.74 -20.40 -2.86
C SER A 7 10.20 -20.41 -2.88
N LEU A 8 9.55 -21.38 -2.23
CA LEU A 8 8.09 -21.46 -2.17
C LEU A 8 7.47 -20.38 -1.27
N ALA A 9 8.16 -19.99 -0.18
CA ALA A 9 7.74 -18.88 0.66
C ALA A 9 7.87 -17.54 -0.08
N ALA A 10 8.96 -17.34 -0.82
CA ALA A 10 9.19 -16.16 -1.64
C ALA A 10 8.17 -16.05 -2.79
N ILE A 11 7.83 -17.14 -3.47
CA ILE A 11 6.82 -17.16 -4.54
C ILE A 11 5.42 -16.87 -4.01
N ARG A 12 5.02 -17.52 -2.89
CA ARG A 12 3.72 -17.23 -2.25
C ARG A 12 3.65 -15.79 -1.73
N SER A 13 4.76 -15.29 -1.17
CA SER A 13 4.89 -13.90 -0.74
C SER A 13 4.78 -12.94 -1.93
N SER A 14 5.39 -13.26 -3.07
CA SER A 14 5.34 -12.43 -4.28
C SER A 14 3.93 -12.37 -4.89
N GLY A 15 3.20 -13.49 -4.90
CA GLY A 15 1.80 -13.52 -5.35
C GLY A 15 0.87 -12.73 -4.42
N ALA A 16 1.01 -12.92 -3.10
CA ALA A 16 0.25 -12.17 -2.11
C ALA A 16 0.56 -10.65 -2.18
N ALA A 17 1.83 -10.30 -2.35
CA ALA A 17 2.30 -8.92 -2.54
C ALA A 17 1.66 -8.26 -3.78
N GLN A 18 1.64 -8.94 -4.92
CA GLN A 18 0.99 -8.46 -6.14
C GLN A 18 -0.50 -8.24 -5.94
N THR A 19 -1.19 -9.18 -5.27
CA THR A 19 -2.62 -9.00 -4.99
C THR A 19 -2.90 -7.82 -4.05
N GLN A 20 -2.02 -7.56 -3.07
CA GLN A 20 -2.15 -6.41 -2.19
C GLN A 20 -1.91 -5.07 -2.92
N GLN A 21 -0.92 -5.01 -3.81
CA GLN A 21 -0.68 -3.84 -4.66
C GLN A 21 -1.87 -3.53 -5.56
N ALA A 22 -2.40 -4.57 -6.23
CA ALA A 22 -3.57 -4.42 -7.09
C ALA A 22 -4.77 -3.86 -6.32
N ARG A 23 -5.03 -4.39 -5.11
CA ARG A 23 -6.11 -3.90 -4.24
C ARG A 23 -5.93 -2.45 -3.81
N ILE A 24 -4.69 -2.01 -3.52
CA ILE A 24 -4.41 -0.59 -3.21
C ILE A 24 -4.67 0.29 -4.43
N VAL A 25 -4.23 -0.13 -5.62
CA VAL A 25 -4.47 0.61 -6.87
C VAL A 25 -5.97 0.69 -7.19
N GLU A 26 -6.72 -0.40 -7.01
CA GLU A 26 -8.18 -0.43 -7.15
C GLU A 26 -8.86 0.53 -6.17
N ALA A 27 -8.50 0.50 -4.89
CA ALA A 27 -9.06 1.41 -3.89
C ALA A 27 -8.82 2.88 -4.26
N LEU A 28 -7.61 3.22 -4.72
CA LEU A 28 -7.28 4.58 -5.16
C LEU A 28 -7.99 4.99 -6.46
N ARG A 29 -8.35 4.02 -7.32
CA ARG A 29 -9.14 4.25 -8.53
C ARG A 29 -10.61 4.52 -8.22
N ASP A 30 -11.20 3.69 -7.35
CA ASP A 30 -12.64 3.68 -7.12
C ASP A 30 -13.08 4.73 -6.10
N VAL A 31 -12.29 4.93 -5.03
CA VAL A 31 -12.59 5.88 -3.95
C VAL A 31 -11.91 7.23 -4.19
N GLY A 32 -10.77 7.23 -4.88
CA GLY A 32 -9.95 8.41 -5.10
C GLY A 32 -8.77 8.50 -4.12
N PRO A 33 -8.19 9.70 -3.93
CA PRO A 33 -7.00 9.87 -3.10
C PRO A 33 -7.24 9.54 -1.62
N LEU A 34 -6.45 8.64 -1.04
CA LEU A 34 -6.60 8.15 0.33
C LEU A 34 -5.31 8.31 1.13
N ILE A 35 -5.45 8.50 2.44
CA ILE A 35 -4.31 8.41 3.36
C ILE A 35 -4.04 6.94 3.73
N LYS A 36 -2.84 6.68 4.25
CA LYS A 36 -2.41 5.33 4.64
C LYS A 36 -3.39 4.63 5.60
N ASP A 37 -3.91 5.35 6.59
CA ASP A 37 -4.76 4.77 7.64
C ASP A 37 -6.15 4.39 7.09
N GLU A 38 -6.65 5.15 6.11
CA GLU A 38 -7.88 4.83 5.38
C GLU A 38 -7.69 3.57 4.52
N LEU A 39 -6.57 3.45 3.80
CA LEU A 39 -6.23 2.26 3.02
C LEU A 39 -6.10 1.02 3.91
N ALA A 40 -5.45 1.15 5.07
CA ALA A 40 -5.33 0.06 6.03
C ALA A 40 -6.69 -0.43 6.54
N THR A 41 -7.59 0.51 6.84
CA THR A 41 -8.95 0.21 7.30
C THR A 41 -9.81 -0.38 6.19
N LEU A 42 -9.82 0.23 5.01
CA LEU A 42 -10.65 -0.17 3.87
C LEU A 42 -10.28 -1.57 3.36
N LEU A 43 -8.99 -1.89 3.32
CA LEU A 43 -8.48 -3.15 2.78
C LEU A 43 -8.30 -4.25 3.83
N ASP A 44 -8.60 -3.96 5.09
CA ASP A 44 -8.30 -4.83 6.24
C ASP A 44 -6.84 -5.32 6.21
N MET A 45 -5.92 -4.36 6.11
CA MET A 45 -4.48 -4.60 5.96
C MET A 45 -3.70 -3.98 7.11
N ARG A 46 -2.60 -4.64 7.52
CA ARG A 46 -1.67 -4.07 8.50
C ARG A 46 -1.02 -2.81 7.93
N HIS A 47 -0.91 -1.77 8.75
CA HIS A 47 -0.26 -0.49 8.38
C HIS A 47 1.15 -0.68 7.80
N SER A 48 1.93 -1.62 8.34
CA SER A 48 3.28 -1.94 7.83
C SER A 48 3.25 -2.51 6.42
N SER A 49 2.29 -3.39 6.11
CA SER A 49 2.09 -3.94 4.77
C SER A 49 1.69 -2.84 3.78
N VAL A 50 0.71 -1.99 4.15
CA VAL A 50 0.29 -0.86 3.31
C VAL A 50 1.47 0.08 3.05
N THR A 51 2.26 0.41 4.07
CA THR A 51 3.46 1.26 3.91
C THR A 51 4.45 0.65 2.92
N ALA A 52 4.78 -0.64 3.07
CA ALA A 52 5.70 -1.32 2.17
C ALA A 52 5.18 -1.33 0.73
N ARG A 53 3.89 -1.64 0.52
CA ARG A 53 3.29 -1.68 -0.82
C ARG A 53 3.19 -0.29 -1.45
N LEU A 54 2.83 0.74 -0.68
CA LEU A 54 2.80 2.13 -1.18
C LEU A 54 4.18 2.61 -1.59
N ASN A 55 5.23 2.32 -0.81
CA ASN A 55 6.60 2.68 -1.20
C ASN A 55 7.01 2.02 -2.52
N GLU A 56 6.68 0.74 -2.70
CA GLU A 56 6.95 0.04 -3.96
C GLU A 56 6.16 0.62 -5.14
N LEU A 57 4.88 0.95 -4.95
CA LEU A 57 4.04 1.57 -5.98
C LEU A 57 4.49 3.00 -6.33
N VAL A 58 4.99 3.76 -5.35
CA VAL A 58 5.55 5.09 -5.57
C VAL A 58 6.87 5.00 -6.34
N ASN A 59 7.74 4.06 -5.96
CA ASN A 59 8.99 3.82 -6.69
C ASN A 59 8.76 3.31 -8.13
N ALA A 60 7.66 2.60 -8.35
CA ALA A 60 7.22 2.16 -9.67
C ALA A 60 6.41 3.23 -10.44
N GLU A 61 6.27 4.44 -9.90
CA GLU A 61 5.53 5.56 -10.49
C GLU A 61 4.04 5.26 -10.79
N VAL A 62 3.45 4.29 -10.10
CA VAL A 62 2.02 3.94 -10.23
C VAL A 62 1.15 4.82 -9.32
N VAL A 63 1.70 5.20 -8.16
CA VAL A 63 1.06 6.03 -7.15
C VAL A 63 1.97 7.21 -6.84
N LYS A 64 1.41 8.38 -6.57
CA LYS A 64 2.15 9.56 -6.11
C LYS A 64 1.58 10.10 -4.81
N VAL A 65 2.43 10.82 -4.06
CA VAL A 65 1.97 11.64 -2.95
C VAL A 65 1.38 12.92 -3.55
N ALA A 66 0.05 13.05 -3.49
CA ALA A 66 -0.66 14.15 -4.13
C ALA A 66 -0.56 15.44 -3.31
N THR A 67 -0.79 15.35 -2.00
CA THR A 67 -0.74 16.48 -1.08
C THR A 67 -0.57 16.01 0.37
N LEU A 68 -0.36 16.95 1.27
CA LEU A 68 -0.45 16.74 2.71
C LEU A 68 -1.81 17.20 3.21
N VAL A 69 -2.50 16.35 3.96
CA VAL A 69 -3.79 16.66 4.59
C VAL A 69 -3.66 16.60 6.11
N PHE A 70 -4.36 17.48 6.82
CA PHE A 70 -4.40 17.46 8.28
C PHE A 70 -5.26 16.29 8.77
N ASN A 71 -4.68 15.35 9.51
CA ASN A 71 -5.40 14.24 10.12
C ASN A 71 -5.75 14.58 11.59
N PRO A 72 -7.03 14.80 11.92
CA PRO A 72 -7.44 15.14 13.28
C PRO A 72 -7.24 14.00 14.28
N ALA A 73 -7.22 12.74 13.84
CA ALA A 73 -7.05 11.59 14.74
C ALA A 73 -5.62 11.51 15.33
N THR A 74 -4.63 11.98 14.58
CA THR A 74 -3.22 11.99 15.01
C THR A 74 -2.69 13.39 15.30
N ASN A 75 -3.51 14.42 15.10
CA ASN A 75 -3.16 15.85 15.20
C ASN A 75 -1.90 16.21 14.40
N ARG A 76 -1.78 15.65 13.19
CA ARG A 76 -0.59 15.79 12.32
C ARG A 76 -1.00 15.86 10.85
N ASN A 77 -0.16 16.51 10.04
CA ASN A 77 -0.27 16.41 8.58
C ASN A 77 0.23 15.05 8.10
N VAL A 78 -0.53 14.40 7.23
CA VAL A 78 -0.22 13.09 6.65
C VAL A 78 -0.29 13.14 5.13
N SER A 79 0.47 12.26 4.49
CA SER A 79 0.49 12.13 3.04
C SER A 79 -0.80 11.50 2.52
N GLN A 80 -1.41 12.16 1.53
CA GLN A 80 -2.49 11.60 0.73
C GLN A 80 -1.91 11.01 -0.56
N TYR A 81 -2.27 9.77 -0.85
CA TYR A 81 -1.78 9.03 -2.00
C TYR A 81 -2.85 9.01 -3.08
N ALA A 82 -2.45 9.19 -4.33
CA ALA A 82 -3.32 9.13 -5.51
C ALA A 82 -2.63 8.34 -6.63
N LEU A 83 -3.39 7.90 -7.62
CA LEU A 83 -2.81 7.37 -8.86
C LEU A 83 -1.94 8.44 -9.53
N ALA A 84 -0.81 8.02 -10.10
CA ALA A 84 0.17 8.91 -10.72
C ALA A 84 -0.37 9.63 -11.96
#